data_AF-A0A2M9D0J1-F1
#
_entry.id   AF-A0A2M9D0J1-F1
#
_cell.length_a   1.000
_cell.length_b   1.000
_cell.length_c   1.000
_cell.angle_alpha   90.00
_cell.angle_beta   90.00
_cell.angle_gamma   90.00
#
_symmetry.space_group_name_H-M   'P 1'
#
loop_
_entity.id
_entity.type
_entity.pdbx_description
1 polymer ?
#
loop_
_entity_poly.entity_id
_entity_poly.type
_entity_poly.pdbx_seq_one_letter_code
_entity_poly.pdbx_strand_id
1 'polypeptide(L)'
;MSYGTMADVTTALVALVGVSPEKAQAWCDGVGSTQVRDAIDDWSLWYSSELMLARDGLVGLHEQLAVVRESLEAADAELGRAAS
;
A
#
# COMPACT_ATOMS: atom_id res chain seq x y z
N MET A 1 -8.79 -11.88 -10.57
CA MET A 1 -7.69 -11.41 -9.71
C MET A 1 -7.87 -12.11 -8.36
N SER A 2 -6.89 -12.86 -7.85
CA SER A 2 -7.06 -13.62 -6.60
C SER A 2 -6.78 -12.72 -5.38
N TYR A 3 -7.31 -13.07 -4.21
CA TYR A 3 -7.03 -12.37 -2.95
C TYR A 3 -5.53 -12.30 -2.64
N GLY A 4 -4.75 -13.33 -3.02
CA GLY A 4 -3.30 -13.36 -2.88
C GLY A 4 -2.60 -12.26 -3.67
N THR A 5 -3.01 -12.04 -4.93
CA THR A 5 -2.45 -10.96 -5.77
C THR A 5 -2.69 -9.57 -5.16
N MET A 6 -3.80 -9.38 -4.46
CA MET A 6 -4.10 -8.10 -3.80
C MET A 6 -3.22 -7.86 -2.57
N ALA A 7 -2.93 -8.92 -1.80
CA ALA A 7 -2.02 -8.87 -0.67
C ALA A 7 -0.58 -8.57 -1.12
N ASP A 8 -0.14 -9.21 -2.20
CA ASP A 8 1.20 -9.02 -2.77
C ASP A 8 1.38 -7.59 -3.30
N VAL A 9 0.39 -7.06 -4.03
CA VAL A 9 0.41 -5.68 -4.55
C VAL A 9 0.39 -4.66 -3.41
N THR A 10 -0.41 -4.90 -2.37
CA THR A 10 -0.44 -4.01 -1.19
C THR A 10 0.92 -3.99 -0.48
N THR A 11 1.53 -5.16 -0.28
CA THR A 11 2.87 -5.28 0.32
C THR A 11 3.92 -4.55 -0.51
N ALA A 12 3.90 -4.71 -1.83
CA ALA A 12 4.82 -4.03 -2.74
C ALA A 12 4.65 -2.50 -2.70
N LEU A 13 3.42 -1.99 -2.62
CA LEU A 13 3.14 -0.55 -2.51
C LEU A 13 3.63 0.04 -1.19
N VAL A 14 3.43 -0.68 -0.07
CA VAL A 14 3.94 -0.25 1.23
C VAL A 14 5.47 -0.17 1.24
N ALA A 15 6.15 -1.10 0.56
CA ALA A 15 7.61 -1.10 0.47
C ALA A 15 8.19 0.08 -0.33
N LEU A 16 7.38 0.79 -1.12
CA LEU A 16 7.82 1.96 -1.90
C LEU A 16 7.76 3.27 -1.10
N VAL A 17 7.07 3.28 0.05
CA VAL A 17 6.98 4.44 0.93
C VAL A 17 8.37 4.76 1.48
N GLY A 18 8.82 6.01 1.34
CA GLY A 18 10.13 6.47 1.82
C GLY A 18 11.33 6.18 0.90
N VAL A 19 11.30 5.11 0.09
CA VAL A 19 12.41 4.74 -0.81
C VAL A 19 12.63 5.75 -1.94
N SER A 20 11.56 6.29 -2.53
CA SER A 20 11.68 7.27 -3.62
C SER A 20 12.22 8.63 -3.15
N PRO A 21 11.77 9.17 -1.99
CA PRO A 21 12.38 10.34 -1.37
C PRO A 21 13.89 10.23 -1.13
N GLU A 22 14.38 9.13 -0.54
CA GLU A 22 15.81 8.97 -0.22
C GLU A 22 16.71 9.03 -1.47
N LYS A 23 16.27 8.41 -2.57
CA LYS A 23 17.00 8.45 -3.84
C LYS A 23 17.01 9.85 -4.47
N ALA A 24 15.91 10.58 -4.32
CA ALA A 24 15.78 11.95 -4.81
C ALA A 24 16.71 12.88 -4.01
N GLN A 25 16.76 12.74 -2.67
CA GLN A 25 17.66 13.50 -1.81
C GLN A 25 19.13 13.28 -2.16
N ALA A 26 19.54 12.01 -2.32
CA ALA A 26 20.90 11.65 -2.66
C ALA A 26 21.34 12.21 -4.02
N TRP A 27 20.42 12.28 -4.99
CA TRP A 27 20.67 12.94 -6.26
C TRP A 27 20.86 14.45 -6.08
N CYS A 28 19.99 15.12 -5.29
CA CYS A 28 20.08 16.56 -5.02
C CYS A 28 21.40 16.98 -4.37
N ASP A 29 21.90 16.18 -3.42
CA ASP A 29 23.19 16.44 -2.78
C ASP A 29 24.36 16.37 -3.77
N GLY A 30 24.22 15.61 -4.85
CA GLY A 30 25.16 15.61 -5.97
C GLY A 30 25.07 16.84 -6.89
N VAL A 31 23.89 17.47 -7.00
CA VAL A 31 23.68 18.67 -7.85
C VAL A 31 24.12 19.96 -7.15
N GLY A 32 24.04 20.02 -5.82
CA GLY A 32 24.54 21.15 -5.03
C GLY A 32 23.70 22.44 -5.09
N SER A 33 22.49 22.40 -5.64
CA SER A 33 21.57 23.54 -5.71
C SER A 33 20.56 23.49 -4.55
N THR A 34 20.51 24.56 -3.74
CA THR A 34 19.56 24.69 -2.63
C THR A 34 18.11 24.74 -3.10
N GLN A 35 17.80 25.42 -4.20
CA GLN A 35 16.44 25.45 -4.76
C GLN A 35 15.95 24.07 -5.20
N VAL A 36 16.85 23.24 -5.73
CA VAL A 36 16.51 21.87 -6.14
C VAL A 36 16.27 21.01 -4.90
N ARG A 37 17.07 21.20 -3.85
CA ARG A 37 16.90 20.49 -2.57
C ARG A 37 15.56 20.83 -1.90
N ASP A 38 15.22 22.12 -1.80
CA ASP A 38 13.95 22.58 -1.22
C ASP A 38 12.73 22.03 -2.00
N ALA A 39 12.79 22.04 -3.34
CA ALA A 39 11.73 21.49 -4.18
C ALA A 39 11.56 19.97 -4.02
N ILE A 40 12.65 19.25 -3.76
CA ILE A 40 12.62 17.80 -3.52
C ILE A 40 12.11 17.49 -2.11
N ASP A 41 12.44 18.30 -1.11
CA ASP A 41 11.88 18.15 0.25
C ASP A 41 10.36 18.31 0.25
N ASP A 42 9.85 19.37 -0.40
CA ASP A 42 8.40 19.63 -0.53
C ASP A 42 7.69 18.49 -1.30
N TRP A 43 8.28 18.06 -2.42
CA TRP A 43 7.75 16.93 -3.18
C TRP A 43 7.76 15.62 -2.37
N SER A 44 8.83 15.36 -1.63
CA SER A 44 9.00 14.15 -0.83
C SER A 44 7.97 14.06 0.28
N LEU A 45 7.67 15.19 0.94
CA LEU A 45 6.65 15.29 1.96
C LEU A 45 5.25 15.00 1.39
N TRP A 46 4.90 15.63 0.26
CA TRP A 46 3.63 15.39 -0.43
C TRP A 46 3.52 13.94 -0.90
N TYR A 47 4.53 13.43 -1.60
CA TYR A 47 4.58 12.07 -2.14
C TYR A 47 4.40 11.02 -1.03
N SER A 48 5.10 11.19 0.09
CA SER A 48 5.00 10.27 1.23
C SER A 48 3.63 10.33 1.89
N SER A 49 3.02 11.51 2.00
CA SER A 49 1.68 11.69 2.58
C SER A 49 0.61 11.02 1.73
N GLU A 50 0.61 11.24 0.41
CA GLU A 50 -0.34 10.60 -0.51
C GLU A 50 -0.17 9.08 -0.54
N LEU A 51 1.07 8.59 -0.53
CA LEU A 51 1.35 7.16 -0.46
C LEU A 51 0.90 6.53 0.87
N MET A 52 1.04 7.23 1.99
CA MET A 52 0.55 6.76 3.29
C MET A 52 -0.99 6.67 3.29
N LEU A 53 -1.69 7.66 2.75
CA LEU A 53 -3.15 7.61 2.61
C LEU A 53 -3.60 6.45 1.71
N ALA A 54 -2.93 6.26 0.58
CA ALA A 54 -3.22 5.14 -0.32
C ALA A 54 -2.93 3.79 0.36
N ARG A 55 -1.84 3.68 1.12
CA ARG A 55 -1.50 2.50 1.93
C ARG A 55 -2.61 2.18 2.92
N ASP A 56 -3.05 3.16 3.71
CA ASP A 56 -4.05 2.93 4.75
C ASP A 56 -5.40 2.50 4.14
N GLY A 57 -5.77 3.08 2.99
CA GLY A 57 -6.92 2.64 2.20
C GLY A 57 -6.80 1.19 1.71
N LEU A 58 -5.63 0.79 1.21
CA LEU A 58 -5.38 -0.58 0.75
C LEU A 58 -5.37 -1.60 1.89
N VAL A 59 -4.78 -1.24 3.04
CA VAL A 59 -4.82 -2.08 4.26
C VAL A 59 -6.27 -2.30 4.71
N GLY A 60 -7.07 -1.23 4.79
CA GLY A 60 -8.47 -1.35 5.17
C GLY A 60 -9.29 -2.20 4.18
N LEU A 61 -9.04 -2.07 2.87
CA LEU A 61 -9.67 -2.94 1.87
C LEU A 61 -9.25 -4.40 2.03
N HIS A 62 -7.98 -4.67 2.32
CA HIS A 62 -7.47 -6.02 2.55
C HIS A 62 -8.16 -6.70 3.75
N GLU A 63 -8.29 -5.98 4.87
CA GLU A 63 -8.97 -6.47 6.07
C GLU A 63 -10.45 -6.77 5.79
N GLN A 64 -11.15 -5.87 5.09
CA GLN A 64 -12.56 -6.09 4.71
C GLN A 64 -12.73 -7.33 3.83
N LEU A 65 -11.83 -7.53 2.87
CA LEU A 65 -11.85 -8.71 1.99
C LEU A 65 -11.59 -10.01 2.74
N ALA A 66 -10.73 -10.00 3.77
CA ALA A 66 -10.50 -11.15 4.63
C ALA A 66 -11.79 -11.56 5.38
N VAL A 67 -12.52 -10.59 5.94
CA VAL A 67 -13.80 -10.82 6.62
C VAL A 67 -14.87 -11.37 5.67
N VAL A 68 -14.95 -10.83 4.44
CA VAL A 68 -15.88 -11.34 3.42
C VAL A 68 -15.56 -12.79 3.06
N ARG A 69 -14.28 -13.13 2.88
CA ARG A 69 -13.86 -14.51 2.60
C ARG A 69 -14.26 -15.46 3.74
N GLU A 70 -13.97 -15.11 4.99
CA GLU A 70 -14.33 -15.92 6.16
C GLU A 70 -15.85 -16.14 6.24
N SER A 71 -16.63 -15.09 5.94
CA SER A 71 -18.09 -15.19 5.92
C SER A 71 -18.60 -16.13 4.82
N LEU A 72 -17.98 -16.10 3.63
CA LEU A 72 -18.31 -17.01 2.54
C LEU A 72 -17.95 -18.46 2.87
N GLU A 73 -16.79 -18.70 3.47
CA GLU A 73 -16.35 -20.04 3.90
C GLU A 73 -17.29 -20.61 4.98
N ALA A 74 -17.72 -19.77 5.93
CA ALA A 74 -18.70 -20.17 6.95
C ALA A 74 -20.07 -20.51 6.35
N ALA A 75 -20.55 -19.70 5.39
CA ALA A 75 -21.80 -19.95 4.69
C ALA A 75 -21.76 -21.24 3.85
N ASP A 76 -20.65 -21.49 3.15
CA ASP A 76 -20.45 -22.72 2.37
C ASP A 76 -20.43 -23.96 3.27
N ALA A 77 -19.76 -23.89 4.42
CA ALA A 77 -19.76 -24.97 5.41
C ALA A 77 -21.15 -25.26 5.99
N GLU A 78 -21.99 -24.23 6.17
CA GLU A 78 -23.38 -24.39 6.61
C GLU A 78 -24.23 -25.08 5.54
N LEU A 79 -24.11 -24.65 4.28
CA LEU A 79 -24.81 -25.25 3.15
C LEU A 79 -24.40 -26.71 2.96
N GLY A 80 -23.11 -27.04 3.10
CA GLY A 80 -22.60 -28.40 3.07
C GLY A 80 -23.20 -29.28 4.15
N ARG A 81 -23.37 -28.76 5.38
CA ARG A 81 -24.02 -29.47 6.50
C ARG A 81 -25.53 -29.64 6.31
N ALA A 82 -26.20 -28.71 5.65
CA ALA A 82 -27.63 -28.82 5.35
C ALA A 82 -27.94 -29.80 4.21
N ALA A 83 -26.97 -30.06 3.32
CA ALA A 83 -27.11 -30.97 2.19
C ALA A 83 -26.76 -32.43 2.50
N SER A 84 -26.14 -32.70 3.65
CA SER A 84 -25.75 -34.03 4.16
C SER A 84 -26.76 -34.60 5.15
#